data_AF-A0A973SVU3-F1
#
_entry.id   AF-A0A973SVU3-F1
#
_cell.length_a   1.000
_cell.length_b   1.000
_cell.length_c   1.000
_cell.angle_alpha   90.00
_cell.angle_beta   90.00
_cell.angle_gamma   90.00
#
_symmetry.space_group_name_H-M   'P 1'
#
loop_
_entity.id
_entity.type
_entity.pdbx_description
1 polymer ?
#
loop_
_entity_poly.entity_id
_entity_poly.type
_entity_poly.pdbx_seq_one_letter_code
_entity_poly.pdbx_strand_id
1 'polypeptide(L)'
;MDADVPLDYYLIYAAPEDRGRGTPPLGILVEEFVLCDDYTAAGIDCAEWTHDCGEWRESPGSSRAIRANPALRERVLPVTRRDARDAYSLLGGGALPEETELRAFFQYRQPLPAAAPLHLGSTRPSQTRRYRILFAGELGERGLANVRTVLRLQPPEPSPRARIAGTATATAGGHTFTWELRRIGPGIAWCLDVTVRLSAGPLAAIGALLHHHRQAIRGQGLIPVTIERFA
;
A
#
# COMPACT_ATOMS: atom_id res chain seq x y z
N MET A 1 -7.11 22.54 5.89
CA MET A 1 -5.80 22.19 5.32
C MET A 1 -5.65 20.71 5.60
N ASP A 2 -6.08 19.87 4.67
CA ASP A 2 -5.82 18.43 4.80
C ASP A 2 -4.30 18.29 4.79
N ALA A 3 -3.75 17.68 5.84
CA ALA A 3 -2.34 17.32 5.83
C ALA A 3 -2.14 16.34 4.68
N ASP A 4 -1.22 16.66 3.75
CA ASP A 4 -0.86 15.75 2.68
C ASP A 4 -0.52 14.38 3.27
N VAL A 5 -1.04 13.32 2.64
CA VAL A 5 -0.80 11.95 3.08
C VAL A 5 0.70 11.65 2.89
N PRO A 6 1.38 11.05 3.88
CA PRO A 6 2.81 10.73 3.75
C PRO A 6 3.10 9.84 2.53
N LEU A 7 4.24 10.08 1.89
CA LEU A 7 4.69 9.30 0.74
C LEU A 7 5.17 7.90 1.15
N ASP A 8 5.08 6.95 0.22
CA ASP A 8 5.59 5.60 0.37
C ASP A 8 7.03 5.50 -0.12
N TYR A 9 7.97 5.16 0.76
CA TYR A 9 9.40 5.04 0.43
C TYR A 9 9.88 3.60 0.28
N TYR A 10 10.56 3.30 -0.81
CA TYR A 10 11.14 1.98 -1.06
C TYR A 10 12.62 2.09 -1.41
N LEU A 11 13.43 1.17 -0.87
CA LEU A 11 14.82 0.98 -1.29
C LEU A 11 14.89 -0.13 -2.34
N ILE A 12 15.62 0.10 -3.42
CA ILE A 12 15.80 -0.86 -4.50
C ILE A 12 17.21 -1.43 -4.41
N TYR A 13 17.36 -2.76 -4.29
CA TYR A 13 18.65 -3.43 -4.21
C TYR A 13 19.06 -4.07 -5.53
N ALA A 14 20.34 -4.43 -5.66
CA ALA A 14 20.83 -5.21 -6.80
C ALA A 14 20.27 -6.65 -6.76
N ALA A 15 20.38 -7.30 -5.59
CA ALA A 15 19.83 -8.63 -5.35
C ALA A 15 19.00 -8.68 -4.04
N PRO A 16 18.08 -9.66 -3.89
CA PRO A 16 17.30 -9.83 -2.65
C PRO A 16 18.15 -10.02 -1.39
N GLU A 17 19.25 -10.75 -1.51
CA GLU A 17 20.16 -11.10 -0.42
C GLU A 17 20.93 -9.90 0.16
N ASP A 18 21.03 -8.80 -0.57
CA ASP A 18 21.70 -7.56 -0.15
C ASP A 18 20.91 -6.82 0.95
N ARG A 19 19.61 -7.09 1.05
CA ARG A 19 18.72 -6.46 2.04
C ARG A 19 19.21 -6.74 3.46
N GLY A 20 19.46 -5.68 4.22
CA GLY A 20 19.83 -5.77 5.64
C GLY A 20 21.22 -6.35 5.91
N ARG A 21 22.06 -6.52 4.87
CA ARG A 21 23.47 -6.97 5.01
C ARG A 21 24.49 -5.82 5.02
N GLY A 22 24.04 -4.58 5.02
CA GLY A 22 24.90 -3.40 4.93
C GLY A 22 25.34 -3.04 3.50
N THR A 23 24.99 -3.85 2.50
CA THR A 23 25.11 -3.47 1.09
C THR A 23 24.21 -2.26 0.82
N PRO A 24 24.72 -1.18 0.21
CA PRO A 24 23.90 -0.02 -0.12
C PRO A 24 22.86 -0.37 -1.20
N PRO A 25 21.64 0.19 -1.15
CA PRO A 25 20.67 0.05 -2.23
C PRO A 25 21.16 0.81 -3.50
N LEU A 26 20.63 0.44 -4.66
CA LEU A 26 20.89 1.11 -5.94
C LEU A 26 20.15 2.44 -6.08
N GLY A 27 19.04 2.59 -5.35
CA GLY A 27 18.18 3.74 -5.47
C GLY A 27 17.01 3.73 -4.50
N ILE A 28 16.22 4.80 -4.59
CA ILE A 28 15.04 5.06 -3.78
C ILE A 28 13.88 5.34 -4.72
N LEU A 29 12.80 4.59 -4.55
CA LEU A 29 11.52 4.87 -5.19
C LEU A 29 10.58 5.48 -4.17
N VAL A 30 9.92 6.57 -4.55
CA VAL A 30 8.90 7.24 -3.76
C VAL A 30 7.59 7.20 -4.52
N GLU A 31 6.52 6.77 -3.86
CA GLU A 31 5.19 6.67 -4.46
C GLU A 31 4.14 7.41 -3.65
N GLU A 32 3.16 7.96 -4.34
CA GLU A 32 1.92 8.47 -3.78
C GLU A 32 0.74 7.68 -4.35
N PHE A 33 -0.09 7.14 -3.46
CA PHE A 33 -1.38 6.57 -3.84
C PHE A 33 -2.40 7.69 -3.95
N VAL A 34 -2.72 8.09 -5.17
CA VAL A 34 -3.69 9.15 -5.41
C VAL A 34 -5.10 8.57 -5.26
N LEU A 35 -5.89 9.15 -4.36
CA LEU A 35 -7.23 8.68 -4.05
C LEU A 35 -8.30 9.63 -4.59
N CYS A 36 -9.44 9.08 -5.00
CA CYS A 36 -10.68 9.81 -5.21
C CYS A 36 -11.32 10.20 -3.87
N ASP A 37 -12.34 11.07 -3.90
CA ASP A 37 -13.11 11.50 -2.72
C ASP A 37 -13.75 10.34 -1.93
N ASP A 38 -13.98 9.21 -2.59
CA ASP A 38 -14.53 8.01 -1.95
C ASP A 38 -13.47 7.01 -1.46
N TYR A 39 -12.19 7.38 -1.53
CA TYR A 39 -11.00 6.61 -1.16
C TYR A 39 -10.67 5.43 -2.08
N THR A 40 -11.26 5.36 -3.28
CA THR A 40 -10.73 4.49 -4.35
C THR A 40 -9.44 5.05 -4.93
N ALA A 41 -8.56 4.19 -5.43
CA ALA A 41 -7.32 4.63 -6.05
C ALA A 41 -7.57 5.14 -7.47
N ALA A 42 -7.26 6.40 -7.72
CA ALA A 42 -7.27 7.02 -9.05
C ALA A 42 -6.00 6.67 -9.84
N GLY A 43 -4.87 6.49 -9.15
CA GLY A 43 -3.59 6.23 -9.77
C GLY A 43 -2.45 6.17 -8.76
N ILE A 44 -1.25 5.98 -9.30
CA ILE A 44 0.01 6.04 -8.55
C ILE A 44 0.89 7.08 -9.23
N ASP A 45 1.32 8.05 -8.45
CA ASP A 45 2.33 9.03 -8.83
C ASP A 45 3.66 8.60 -8.20
N CYS A 46 4.78 8.71 -8.91
CA CYS A 46 6.06 8.25 -8.37
C CYS A 46 7.27 8.96 -8.97
N ALA A 47 8.35 8.98 -8.20
CA ALA A 47 9.66 9.40 -8.63
C ALA A 47 10.73 8.45 -8.09
N GLU A 48 11.78 8.26 -8.85
CA GLU A 48 12.92 7.42 -8.50
C GLU A 48 14.19 8.25 -8.51
N TRP A 49 15.06 7.98 -7.54
CA TRP A 49 16.43 8.44 -7.53
C TRP A 49 17.34 7.23 -7.56
N THR A 50 18.34 7.25 -8.44
CA THR A 50 19.37 6.21 -8.53
C THR A 50 20.75 6.82 -8.40
N HIS A 51 21.68 6.05 -7.84
CA HIS A 51 23.07 6.48 -7.70
C HIS A 51 23.69 6.87 -9.05
N ASP A 52 23.39 6.11 -10.11
CA ASP A 52 24.00 6.31 -11.43
C ASP A 52 23.51 7.57 -12.14
N CYS A 53 22.29 8.03 -11.84
CA CYS A 53 21.73 9.25 -12.43
C CYS A 53 21.92 10.48 -11.53
N GLY A 54 22.04 10.30 -10.21
CA GLY A 54 22.23 11.39 -9.26
C GLY A 54 21.04 12.35 -9.09
N GLU A 55 19.92 12.12 -9.79
CA GLU A 55 18.77 13.03 -9.87
C GLU A 55 17.45 12.27 -9.68
N TRP A 56 16.45 12.97 -9.13
CA TRP A 56 15.08 12.48 -9.07
C TRP A 56 14.40 12.60 -10.44
N ARG A 57 13.72 11.54 -10.88
CA ARG A 57 13.01 11.51 -12.17
C ARG A 57 11.69 10.75 -12.04
N GLU A 58 10.72 11.03 -12.90
CA GLU A 58 9.51 10.20 -12.94
C GLU A 58 9.86 8.74 -13.30
N SER A 59 9.19 7.79 -12.65
CA SER A 59 9.49 6.35 -12.88
C SER A 59 8.26 5.44 -12.88
N PRO A 60 7.22 5.74 -13.70
CA PRO A 60 6.01 4.92 -13.77
C PRO A 60 6.31 3.50 -14.30
N GLY A 61 7.34 3.36 -15.12
CA GLY A 61 7.80 2.05 -15.63
C GLY A 61 8.31 1.14 -14.50
N SER A 62 9.17 1.64 -13.62
CA SER A 62 9.69 0.88 -12.48
C SER A 62 8.58 0.49 -11.51
N SER A 63 7.72 1.44 -11.15
CA SER A 63 6.57 1.21 -10.26
C SER A 63 5.66 0.08 -10.78
N ARG A 64 5.37 0.06 -12.08
CA ARG A 64 4.60 -1.01 -12.73
C ARG A 64 5.35 -2.33 -12.76
N ALA A 65 6.64 -2.30 -13.12
CA ALA A 65 7.46 -3.50 -13.24
C ALA A 65 7.61 -4.23 -11.89
N ILE A 66 7.76 -3.50 -10.78
CA ILE A 66 7.81 -4.04 -9.42
C ILE A 66 6.51 -4.77 -9.06
N ARG A 67 5.35 -4.22 -9.44
CA ARG A 67 4.05 -4.88 -9.20
C ARG A 67 3.87 -6.13 -10.04
N ALA A 68 4.32 -6.12 -11.29
CA ALA A 68 4.12 -7.21 -12.25
C ALA A 68 5.14 -8.36 -12.12
N ASN A 69 6.39 -8.08 -11.73
CA ASN A 69 7.49 -9.04 -11.76
C ASN A 69 7.93 -9.44 -10.33
N PRO A 70 7.73 -10.71 -9.90
CA PRO A 70 8.17 -11.19 -8.59
C PRO A 70 9.66 -11.00 -8.32
N ALA A 71 10.53 -11.23 -9.30
CA ALA A 71 11.99 -11.10 -9.12
C ALA A 71 12.41 -9.65 -8.86
N LEU A 72 11.75 -8.67 -9.50
CA LEU A 72 11.98 -7.26 -9.20
C LEU A 72 11.45 -6.89 -7.82
N ARG A 73 10.26 -7.39 -7.46
CA ARG A 73 9.68 -7.16 -6.14
C ARG A 73 10.55 -7.70 -5.00
N GLU A 74 11.21 -8.84 -5.20
CA GLU A 74 12.18 -9.41 -4.26
C GLU A 74 13.45 -8.57 -4.08
N ARG A 75 13.63 -7.48 -4.83
CA ARG A 75 14.71 -6.50 -4.64
C ARG A 75 14.27 -5.21 -3.94
N VAL A 76 12.96 -4.99 -3.77
CA VAL A 76 12.37 -3.80 -3.17
C VAL A 76 12.05 -3.96 -1.67
N LEU A 77 12.61 -3.10 -0.83
CA LEU A 77 12.31 -3.03 0.61
C LEU A 77 11.47 -1.79 0.93
N PRO A 78 10.22 -1.95 1.39
CA PRO A 78 9.45 -0.83 1.93
C PRO A 78 10.09 -0.33 3.22
N VAL A 79 10.27 0.99 3.32
CA VAL A 79 10.93 1.64 4.45
C VAL A 79 10.16 2.88 4.91
N THR A 80 10.59 3.45 6.04
CA THR A 80 10.11 4.76 6.50
C THR A 80 10.84 5.89 5.78
N ARG A 81 10.28 7.12 5.81
CA ARG A 81 10.98 8.33 5.31
C ARG A 81 12.33 8.53 5.98
N ARG A 82 12.44 8.19 7.28
CA ARG A 82 13.69 8.26 8.03
C ARG A 82 14.75 7.34 7.42
N ASP A 83 14.42 6.07 7.22
CA ASP A 83 15.37 5.10 6.65
C ASP A 83 15.74 5.46 5.21
N ALA A 84 14.78 5.98 4.44
CA ALA A 84 15.03 6.48 3.09
C ALA A 84 16.00 7.67 3.08
N ARG A 85 15.85 8.61 4.02
CA ARG A 85 16.79 9.74 4.19
C ARG A 85 18.18 9.24 4.55
N ASP A 86 18.28 8.28 5.47
CA ASP A 86 19.56 7.74 5.91
C ASP A 86 20.25 7.00 4.74
N ALA A 87 19.50 6.25 3.92
CA ALA A 87 20.00 5.64 2.68
C ALA A 87 20.38 6.69 1.62
N TYR A 88 19.58 7.74 1.43
CA TYR A 88 19.86 8.80 0.45
C TYR A 88 21.18 9.50 0.75
N SER A 89 21.43 9.80 2.03
CA SER A 89 22.69 10.38 2.49
C SER A 89 23.87 9.42 2.28
N LEU A 90 23.69 8.12 2.54
CA LEU A 90 24.72 7.10 2.33
C LEU A 90 25.14 7.01 0.85
N LEU A 91 24.19 7.21 -0.07
CA LEU A 91 24.42 7.18 -1.51
C LEU A 91 24.99 8.49 -2.08
N GLY A 92 25.28 9.48 -1.23
CA GLY A 92 25.82 10.78 -1.66
C GLY A 92 24.79 11.78 -2.17
N GLY A 93 23.48 11.50 -2.02
CA GLY A 93 22.40 12.43 -2.40
C GLY A 93 22.27 13.65 -1.49
N GLY A 94 22.88 13.63 -0.30
CA GLY A 94 22.79 14.70 0.68
C GLY A 94 21.51 14.65 1.51
N ALA A 95 20.85 15.81 1.69
CA ALA A 95 19.60 15.89 2.43
C ALA A 95 18.42 15.46 1.55
N LEU A 96 17.60 14.52 2.04
CA LEU A 96 16.41 14.08 1.31
C LEU A 96 15.43 15.26 1.15
N PRO A 97 14.96 15.56 -0.07
CA PRO A 97 14.01 16.64 -0.32
C PRO A 97 12.71 16.50 0.50
N GLU A 98 12.05 17.62 0.75
CA GLU A 98 10.74 17.61 1.41
C GLU A 98 9.67 16.96 0.53
N GLU A 99 8.62 16.38 1.12
CA GLU A 99 7.62 15.64 0.34
C GLU A 99 6.92 16.52 -0.70
N THR A 100 6.74 17.82 -0.42
CA THR A 100 6.23 18.80 -1.39
C THR A 100 7.16 18.98 -2.58
N GLU A 101 8.47 18.93 -2.38
CA GLU A 101 9.47 19.00 -3.45
C GLU A 101 9.52 17.69 -4.23
N LEU A 102 9.43 16.54 -3.54
CA LEU A 102 9.36 15.22 -4.19
C LEU A 102 8.17 15.11 -5.14
N ARG A 103 7.00 15.64 -4.74
CA ARG A 103 5.80 15.70 -5.57
C ARG A 103 5.99 16.50 -6.86
N ALA A 104 6.90 17.47 -6.90
CA ALA A 104 7.18 18.22 -8.13
C ALA A 104 7.82 17.33 -9.22
N PHE A 105 8.42 16.19 -8.86
CA PHE A 105 8.94 15.20 -9.81
C PHE A 105 7.89 14.20 -10.29
N PHE A 106 6.65 14.24 -9.77
CA PHE A 106 5.57 13.36 -10.20
C PHE A 106 4.93 13.86 -11.50
N GLN A 107 5.70 13.79 -12.59
CA GLN A 107 5.28 14.36 -13.88
C GLN A 107 4.30 13.45 -14.65
N TYR A 108 4.24 12.16 -14.32
CA TYR A 108 3.38 11.19 -14.99
C TYR A 108 2.64 10.29 -14.00
N ARG A 109 1.30 10.43 -13.99
CA ARG A 109 0.41 9.55 -13.25
C ARG A 109 0.23 8.23 -13.98
N GLN A 110 0.47 7.11 -13.27
CA GLN A 110 -0.01 5.82 -13.72
C GLN A 110 -1.49 5.67 -13.34
N PRO A 111 -2.44 5.75 -14.30
CA PRO A 111 -3.86 5.61 -13.97
C PRO A 111 -4.15 4.18 -13.51
N LEU A 112 -4.98 4.06 -12.48
CA LEU A 112 -5.58 2.78 -12.09
C LEU A 112 -7.03 2.76 -12.60
N PRO A 113 -7.50 1.63 -13.16
CA PRO A 113 -8.88 1.54 -13.64
C PRO A 113 -9.85 1.82 -12.49
N ALA A 114 -10.60 2.92 -12.60
CA ALA A 114 -11.73 3.19 -11.72
C ALA A 114 -13.00 2.64 -12.38
N ALA A 115 -13.50 1.52 -11.89
CA ALA A 115 -14.84 1.06 -12.23
C ALA A 115 -15.82 1.64 -11.21
N ALA A 116 -16.96 2.18 -11.68
CA ALA A 116 -18.04 2.53 -10.78
C ALA A 116 -18.47 1.26 -9.99
N PRO A 117 -18.69 1.35 -8.67
CA PRO A 117 -19.11 0.20 -7.87
C PRO A 117 -20.33 -0.48 -8.47
N LEU A 118 -20.28 -1.81 -8.63
CA LEU A 118 -21.40 -2.57 -9.18
C LEU A 118 -22.55 -2.62 -8.17
N HIS A 119 -23.55 -1.76 -8.34
CA HIS A 119 -24.74 -1.72 -7.50
C HIS A 119 -25.70 -2.86 -7.86
N LEU A 120 -25.58 -3.99 -7.15
CA LEU A 120 -26.49 -5.14 -7.28
C LEU A 120 -27.81 -4.98 -6.48
N GLY A 121 -28.24 -3.75 -6.17
CA GLY A 121 -29.41 -3.46 -5.33
C GLY A 121 -30.01 -2.06 -5.55
N SER A 122 -31.14 -1.78 -4.88
CA SER A 122 -31.96 -0.57 -5.08
C SER A 122 -31.18 0.75 -4.97
N THR A 123 -31.61 1.76 -5.72
CA THR A 123 -31.02 3.10 -5.94
C THR A 123 -30.77 3.99 -4.70
N ARG A 124 -30.95 3.49 -3.48
CA ARG A 124 -30.58 4.23 -2.26
C ARG A 124 -29.10 4.03 -1.95
N PRO A 125 -28.38 5.06 -1.48
CA PRO A 125 -27.01 4.90 -1.01
C PRO A 125 -26.97 3.80 0.06
N SER A 126 -26.17 2.75 -0.17
CA SER A 126 -26.02 1.69 0.81
C SER A 126 -25.39 2.27 2.08
N GLN A 127 -25.97 1.95 3.24
CA GLN A 127 -25.32 2.19 4.53
C GLN A 127 -24.08 1.30 4.72
N THR A 128 -23.75 0.47 3.74
CA THR A 128 -22.59 -0.40 3.75
C THR A 128 -21.72 -0.08 2.54
N ARG A 129 -20.44 0.22 2.77
CA ARG A 129 -19.42 0.31 1.72
C ARG A 129 -18.47 -0.87 1.80
N ARG A 130 -17.98 -1.33 0.66
CA ARG A 130 -16.98 -2.40 0.60
C ARG A 130 -15.77 -1.96 -0.20
N TYR A 131 -14.62 -1.97 0.44
CA TYR A 131 -13.33 -1.66 -0.14
C TYR A 131 -12.48 -2.91 -0.25
N ARG A 132 -11.59 -2.95 -1.23
CA ARG A 132 -10.50 -3.93 -1.31
C ARG A 132 -9.20 -3.23 -1.55
N ILE A 133 -8.22 -3.54 -0.72
CA ILE A 133 -6.82 -3.19 -0.96
C ILE A 133 -6.14 -4.44 -1.53
N LEU A 134 -5.64 -4.35 -2.75
CA LEU A 134 -4.89 -5.43 -3.38
C LEU A 134 -3.39 -5.20 -3.17
N PHE A 135 -2.65 -6.27 -2.89
CA PHE A 135 -1.21 -6.23 -2.69
C PHE A 135 -0.53 -7.30 -3.53
N ALA A 136 0.57 -6.93 -4.17
CA ALA A 136 1.45 -7.86 -4.87
C ALA A 136 2.52 -8.41 -3.93
N GLY A 137 2.82 -9.70 -4.06
CA GLY A 137 3.81 -10.40 -3.24
C GLY A 137 3.19 -11.37 -2.25
N GLU A 138 4.03 -11.88 -1.37
CA GLU A 138 3.68 -12.95 -0.43
C GLU A 138 4.09 -12.60 0.99
N LEU A 139 3.20 -12.91 1.94
CA LEU A 139 3.49 -12.83 3.36
C LEU A 139 4.12 -14.15 3.81
N GLY A 140 5.39 -14.12 4.18
CA GLY A 140 5.99 -15.19 4.96
C GLY A 140 5.33 -15.31 6.35
N GLU A 141 5.56 -16.41 7.05
CA GLU A 141 4.91 -16.69 8.35
C GLU A 141 5.08 -15.56 9.37
N ARG A 142 6.29 -15.02 9.48
CA ARG A 142 6.58 -13.88 10.37
C ARG A 142 5.82 -12.61 9.95
N GLY A 143 5.81 -12.30 8.65
CA GLY A 143 5.07 -11.17 8.12
C GLY A 143 3.57 -11.30 8.41
N LEU A 144 3.01 -12.50 8.19
CA LEU A 144 1.61 -12.78 8.49
C LEU A 144 1.30 -12.66 9.99
N ALA A 145 2.17 -13.15 10.88
CA ALA A 145 2.01 -13.02 12.32
C ALA A 145 2.02 -11.54 12.76
N ASN A 146 2.91 -10.73 12.18
CA ASN A 146 2.97 -9.29 12.41
C ASN A 146 1.70 -8.60 11.93
N VAL A 147 1.24 -8.87 10.70
CA VAL A 147 -0.02 -8.30 10.19
C VAL A 147 -1.20 -8.69 11.07
N ARG A 148 -1.30 -9.96 11.49
CA ARG A 148 -2.35 -10.42 12.40
C ARG A 148 -2.35 -9.64 13.71
N THR A 149 -1.19 -9.37 14.27
CA THR A 149 -1.05 -8.60 15.51
C THR A 149 -1.47 -7.15 15.32
N VAL A 150 -0.91 -6.46 14.32
CA VAL A 150 -1.17 -5.03 14.07
C VAL A 150 -2.64 -4.80 13.69
N LEU A 151 -3.18 -5.63 12.80
CA LEU A 151 -4.57 -5.54 12.35
C LEU A 151 -5.55 -6.28 13.27
N ARG A 152 -5.10 -6.77 14.43
CA ARG A 152 -5.89 -7.47 15.45
C ARG A 152 -6.75 -8.61 14.90
N LEU A 153 -6.25 -9.30 13.87
CA LEU A 153 -6.95 -10.38 13.20
C LEU A 153 -7.11 -11.57 14.13
N GLN A 154 -8.35 -12.01 14.32
CA GLN A 154 -8.62 -13.31 14.89
C GLN A 154 -8.25 -14.38 13.86
N PRO A 155 -7.67 -15.52 14.31
CA PRO A 155 -7.38 -16.62 13.41
C PRO A 155 -8.67 -17.11 12.74
N PRO A 156 -8.60 -17.57 11.48
CA PRO A 156 -9.77 -18.10 10.81
C PRO A 156 -10.27 -19.34 11.54
N GLU A 157 -11.58 -19.58 11.49
CA GLU A 157 -12.11 -20.89 11.86
C GLU A 157 -11.44 -21.97 10.98
N PRO A 158 -11.15 -23.16 11.53
CA PRO A 158 -10.48 -24.23 10.81
C PRO A 158 -11.35 -24.71 9.65
N SER A 159 -11.12 -24.13 8.47
CA SER A 159 -11.77 -24.52 7.23
C SER A 159 -10.70 -24.71 6.15
N PRO A 160 -10.57 -25.92 5.58
CA PRO A 160 -9.58 -26.21 4.53
C PRO A 160 -9.83 -25.43 3.22
N ARG A 161 -10.96 -24.72 3.10
CA ARG A 161 -11.29 -23.85 1.96
C ARG A 161 -11.07 -22.35 2.25
N ALA A 162 -10.80 -21.97 3.50
CA ALA A 162 -10.67 -20.56 3.86
C ALA A 162 -9.30 -20.02 3.38
N ARG A 163 -9.32 -19.30 2.25
CA ARG A 163 -8.21 -18.41 1.86
C ARG A 163 -8.05 -17.22 2.82
N ILE A 164 -8.94 -17.08 3.80
CA ILE A 164 -8.97 -16.03 4.80
C ILE A 164 -7.95 -16.38 5.87
N ALA A 165 -6.97 -15.51 6.06
CA ALA A 165 -5.93 -15.67 7.06
C ALA A 165 -6.30 -15.02 8.40
N GLY A 166 -7.40 -14.28 8.46
CA GLY A 166 -8.02 -13.78 9.68
C GLY A 166 -8.98 -12.64 9.42
N THR A 167 -9.80 -12.35 10.44
CA THR A 167 -10.85 -11.34 10.41
C THR A 167 -10.79 -10.49 11.67
N ALA A 168 -11.10 -9.20 11.57
CA ALA A 168 -11.29 -8.35 12.73
C ALA A 168 -12.42 -7.36 12.51
N THR A 169 -12.92 -6.82 13.62
CA THR A 169 -13.95 -5.79 13.65
C THR A 169 -13.56 -4.71 14.65
N ALA A 170 -13.80 -3.46 14.31
CA ALA A 170 -13.64 -2.33 15.23
C ALA A 170 -14.66 -1.24 14.94
N THR A 171 -14.96 -0.43 15.95
CA THR A 171 -15.72 0.82 15.79
C THR A 171 -14.76 1.98 15.94
N ALA A 172 -14.74 2.88 14.96
CA ALA A 172 -13.85 4.03 14.93
C ALA A 172 -14.52 5.19 14.19
N GLY A 173 -14.30 6.43 14.64
CA GLY A 173 -14.86 7.62 13.99
C GLY A 173 -16.38 7.56 13.76
N GLY A 174 -17.13 6.90 14.63
CA GLY A 174 -18.59 6.74 14.48
C GLY A 174 -19.05 5.70 13.46
N HIS A 175 -18.15 4.92 12.85
CA HIS A 175 -18.47 3.83 11.92
C HIS A 175 -18.06 2.47 12.48
N THR A 176 -18.70 1.40 12.01
CA THR A 176 -18.26 0.03 12.30
C THR A 176 -17.56 -0.54 11.08
N PHE A 177 -16.35 -1.05 11.29
CA PHE A 177 -15.50 -1.65 10.28
C PHE A 177 -15.32 -3.13 10.57
N THR A 178 -15.42 -3.95 9.54
CA THR A 178 -15.00 -5.35 9.56
C THR A 178 -14.02 -5.56 8.42
N TRP A 179 -12.91 -6.25 8.65
CA TRP A 179 -11.95 -6.54 7.61
C TRP A 179 -11.45 -7.98 7.64
N GLU A 180 -11.16 -8.49 6.45
CA GLU A 180 -10.66 -9.84 6.21
C GLU A 180 -9.37 -9.77 5.40
N LEU A 181 -8.31 -10.42 5.88
CA LEU A 181 -7.11 -10.62 5.10
C LEU A 181 -7.22 -11.96 4.36
N ARG A 182 -7.07 -11.95 3.04
CA ARG A 182 -7.22 -13.13 2.19
C ARG A 182 -6.05 -13.29 1.22
N ARG A 183 -5.62 -14.54 1.03
CA ARG A 183 -4.65 -14.89 -0.01
C ARG A 183 -5.34 -15.05 -1.37
N ILE A 184 -4.84 -14.37 -2.39
CA ILE A 184 -5.33 -14.45 -3.77
C ILE A 184 -4.37 -15.32 -4.58
N GLY A 185 -4.57 -16.64 -4.49
CA GLY A 185 -3.76 -17.63 -5.18
C GLY A 185 -2.39 -17.85 -4.51
N PRO A 186 -1.79 -19.04 -4.67
CA PRO A 186 -0.48 -19.32 -4.13
C PRO A 186 0.61 -18.59 -4.95
N GLY A 187 1.43 -17.78 -4.28
CA GLY A 187 2.58 -17.09 -4.84
C GLY A 187 2.30 -15.72 -5.46
N ILE A 188 1.03 -15.27 -5.49
CA ILE A 188 0.61 -14.20 -6.40
C ILE A 188 0.35 -12.89 -5.64
N ALA A 189 -0.67 -12.89 -4.77
CA ALA A 189 -1.17 -11.67 -4.17
C ALA A 189 -1.93 -11.92 -2.87
N TRP A 190 -2.14 -10.84 -2.13
CA TRP A 190 -3.02 -10.77 -0.97
C TRP A 190 -4.03 -9.65 -1.16
N CYS A 191 -5.21 -9.79 -0.57
CA CYS A 191 -6.16 -8.70 -0.48
C CYS A 191 -6.65 -8.51 0.95
N LEU A 192 -6.93 -7.25 1.28
CA LEU A 192 -7.66 -6.88 2.49
C LEU A 192 -9.02 -6.35 2.06
N ASP A 193 -10.08 -7.09 2.37
CA ASP A 193 -11.46 -6.65 2.16
C ASP A 193 -11.94 -5.92 3.40
N VAL A 194 -12.39 -4.67 3.25
CA VAL A 194 -12.90 -3.85 4.35
C VAL A 194 -14.37 -3.53 4.08
N THR A 195 -15.25 -3.99 4.97
CA THR A 195 -16.66 -3.63 5.01
C THR A 195 -16.86 -2.53 6.03
N VAL A 196 -17.46 -1.41 5.61
CA VAL A 196 -17.79 -0.27 6.46
C VAL A 196 -19.31 -0.19 6.58
N ARG A 197 -19.84 -0.27 7.81
CA ARG A 197 -21.21 0.12 8.11
C ARG A 197 -21.20 1.58 8.53
N LEU A 198 -21.70 2.43 7.64
CA LEU A 198 -21.80 3.87 7.81
C LEU A 198 -22.81 4.21 8.91
N SER A 199 -22.51 5.30 9.60
CA SER A 199 -23.34 5.93 10.63
C SER A 199 -22.95 7.42 10.65
N ALA A 200 -23.31 8.19 11.66
CA ALA A 200 -23.18 9.66 11.70
C ALA A 200 -21.73 10.21 11.77
N GLY A 201 -20.72 9.36 11.54
CA GLY A 201 -19.31 9.70 11.60
C GLY A 201 -18.74 10.38 10.33
N PRO A 202 -17.57 11.04 10.43
CA PRO A 202 -16.90 11.64 9.28
C PRO A 202 -16.30 10.57 8.35
N LEU A 203 -16.48 10.75 7.04
CA LEU A 203 -15.91 9.83 6.03
C LEU A 203 -14.38 9.76 6.08
N ALA A 204 -13.69 10.79 6.57
CA ALA A 204 -12.25 10.80 6.79
C ALA A 204 -11.75 9.62 7.67
N ALA A 205 -12.60 9.09 8.55
CA ALA A 205 -12.27 7.90 9.34
C ALA A 205 -12.06 6.65 8.46
N ILE A 206 -12.73 6.57 7.31
CA ILE A 206 -12.54 5.48 6.33
C ILE A 206 -11.16 5.61 5.70
N GLY A 207 -10.81 6.80 5.20
CA GLY A 207 -9.49 7.06 4.60
C GLY A 207 -8.34 6.77 5.57
N ALA A 208 -8.45 7.21 6.82
CA ALA A 208 -7.46 6.95 7.85
C ALA A 208 -7.28 5.44 8.13
N LEU A 209 -8.38 4.69 8.21
CA LEU A 209 -8.33 3.23 8.42
C LEU A 209 -7.69 2.51 7.23
N LEU A 210 -8.11 2.84 6.00
CA LEU A 210 -7.54 2.26 4.78
C LEU A 210 -6.05 2.55 4.67
N HIS A 211 -5.63 3.79 4.93
CA HIS A 211 -4.23 4.18 4.96
C HIS A 211 -3.44 3.38 6.00
N HIS A 212 -3.92 3.31 7.25
CA HIS A 212 -3.27 2.56 8.32
C HIS A 212 -3.07 1.08 7.93
N HIS A 213 -4.12 0.43 7.42
CA HIS A 213 -4.05 -0.99 7.07
C HIS A 213 -3.13 -1.24 5.86
N ARG A 214 -3.17 -0.33 4.87
CA ARG A 214 -2.24 -0.34 3.73
C ARG A 214 -0.80 -0.26 4.20
N GLN A 215 -0.47 0.67 5.09
CA GLN A 215 0.88 0.82 5.63
C GLN A 215 1.31 -0.39 6.48
N ALA A 216 0.42 -0.94 7.30
CA ALA A 216 0.72 -2.11 8.11
C ALA A 216 1.13 -3.33 7.27
N ILE A 217 0.41 -3.59 6.17
CA ILE A 217 0.72 -4.70 5.25
C ILE A 217 1.95 -4.36 4.40
N ARG A 218 2.06 -3.12 3.90
CA ARG A 218 3.22 -2.64 3.16
C ARG A 218 4.52 -2.78 3.96
N GLY A 219 4.50 -2.46 5.25
CA GLY A 219 5.63 -2.63 6.15
C GLY A 219 6.11 -4.07 6.32
N GLN A 220 5.34 -5.07 5.86
CA GLN A 220 5.76 -6.48 5.82
C GLN A 220 6.28 -6.94 4.45
N GLY A 221 6.56 -6.00 3.53
CA GLY A 221 7.19 -6.28 2.23
C GLY A 221 6.24 -6.39 1.05
N LEU A 222 4.93 -6.28 1.27
CA LEU A 222 3.94 -6.32 0.19
C LEU A 222 3.82 -4.96 -0.50
N ILE A 223 3.60 -4.96 -1.82
CA ILE A 223 3.47 -3.73 -2.60
C ILE A 223 2.00 -3.46 -2.88
N PRO A 224 1.42 -2.34 -2.38
CA PRO A 224 0.03 -1.99 -2.68
C PRO A 224 -0.19 -1.79 -4.19
N VAL A 225 -1.24 -2.41 -4.74
CA VAL A 225 -1.55 -2.39 -6.18
C VAL A 225 -2.69 -1.43 -6.49
N THR A 226 -3.78 -1.52 -5.74
CA THR A 226 -4.97 -0.67 -5.93
C THR A 226 -5.83 -0.65 -4.66
N ILE A 227 -6.72 0.34 -4.57
CA ILE A 227 -7.85 0.38 -3.62
C ILE A 227 -9.14 0.49 -4.45
N GLU A 228 -9.95 -0.54 -4.42
CA GLU A 228 -11.21 -0.63 -5.18
C GLU A 228 -12.41 -0.53 -4.24
N ARG A 229 -13.56 -0.12 -4.77
CA ARG A 229 -14.84 -0.13 -4.08
C ARG A 229 -15.88 -0.92 -4.88
N PHE A 230 -16.59 -1.83 -4.21
CA PHE A 230 -17.55 -2.74 -4.85
C PHE A 230 -19.02 -2.44 -4.52
N ALA A 231 -19.29 -1.55 -3.55
CA ALA A 231 -20.62 -1.05 -3.19
C ALA A 231 -20.49 0.28 -2.46
#